data_AF-A0A936WUL0-F1
#
_entry.id   AF-A0A936WUL0-F1
#
_cell.length_a   1.000
_cell.length_b   1.000
_cell.length_c   1.000
_cell.angle_alpha   90.00
_cell.angle_beta   90.00
_cell.angle_gamma   90.00
#
_symmetry.space_group_name_H-M   'P 1'
#
loop_
_entity.id
_entity.type
_entity.pdbx_description
1 polymer ?
#
loop_
_entity_poly.entity_id
_entity_poly.type
_entity_poly.pdbx_seq_one_letter_code
_entity_poly.pdbx_strand_id
1 'polypeptide(L)'
;MKRRSNNRTAPIAVIVVSLCSCIGSTERTITSEPISGAPPIVYHAIEDNIQHDTLLIQTTFDLGDGSFVMVASNIDPSFEGIRLYRYRFTADSSVSMLAISPPAYDSWTMLPTFFGADSMRTDALWLLANFGERESWGQKLLWMDGAFTDHGFMDVALPERVREDDTLRLKRRNIAPLMRWSERNDTTFFRFACDSVYLYDDQNGGYDRVVPARTIHYTVHPGSGLVLWMDGVPHAVKQPA
;
A
#
# COMPACT_ATOMS: atom_id res chain seq x y z
N MET A 1 88.60 4.94 -26.56
CA MET A 1 88.61 5.18 -25.10
C MET A 1 87.17 5.48 -24.67
N LYS A 2 86.40 4.44 -24.32
CA LYS A 2 85.89 4.10 -22.97
C LYS A 2 84.57 4.80 -22.56
N ARG A 3 83.54 3.94 -22.40
CA ARG A 3 82.18 4.15 -21.86
C ARG A 3 82.15 4.77 -20.45
N ARG A 4 81.01 5.42 -20.12
CA ARG A 4 80.19 5.29 -18.87
C ARG A 4 78.90 6.11 -19.11
N SER A 5 77.70 5.53 -19.32
CA SER A 5 76.83 4.82 -18.37
C SER A 5 76.70 5.54 -17.03
N ASN A 6 75.55 6.19 -16.82
CA ASN A 6 75.03 6.50 -15.48
C ASN A 6 73.57 6.05 -15.41
N ASN A 7 73.38 4.96 -14.69
CA ASN A 7 72.12 4.41 -14.21
C ASN A 7 71.42 5.41 -13.27
N ARG A 8 70.12 5.61 -13.48
CA ARG A 8 69.20 5.86 -12.37
C ARG A 8 68.06 4.85 -12.46
N THR A 9 68.15 3.89 -11.55
CA THR A 9 67.14 2.90 -11.18
C THR A 9 65.86 3.58 -10.71
N ALA A 10 64.75 3.38 -11.42
CA ALA A 10 63.41 3.57 -10.89
C ALA A 10 63.01 2.30 -10.10
N PRO A 11 62.30 2.42 -8.96
CA PRO A 11 61.88 1.26 -8.20
C PRO A 11 60.84 0.43 -8.99
N ILE A 12 61.06 -0.88 -9.03
CA ILE A 12 60.09 -1.86 -9.53
C ILE A 12 58.99 -1.97 -8.48
N ALA A 13 57.80 -1.45 -8.80
CA ALA A 13 56.60 -1.74 -8.03
C ALA A 13 56.15 -3.18 -8.33
N VAL A 14 56.29 -4.06 -7.37
CA VAL A 14 55.70 -5.41 -7.42
C VAL A 14 54.21 -5.25 -7.12
N ILE A 15 53.37 -5.33 -8.16
CA ILE A 15 51.92 -5.45 -7.99
C ILE A 15 51.64 -6.90 -7.62
N VAL A 16 51.38 -7.13 -6.34
CA VAL A 16 50.78 -8.39 -5.87
C VAL A 16 49.32 -8.36 -6.31
N VAL A 17 48.98 -9.10 -7.36
CA VAL A 17 47.58 -9.35 -7.74
C VAL A 17 46.99 -10.32 -6.71
N SER A 18 46.38 -9.76 -5.68
CA SER A 18 45.50 -10.52 -4.79
C SER A 18 44.19 -10.74 -5.54
N LEU A 19 43.98 -11.94 -6.07
CA LEU A 19 42.67 -12.41 -6.54
C LEU A 19 41.79 -12.62 -5.30
N CYS A 20 41.25 -11.53 -4.78
CA CYS A 20 40.18 -11.56 -3.81
C CYS A 20 38.88 -11.82 -4.59
N SER A 21 38.41 -13.07 -4.58
CA SER A 21 37.05 -13.42 -4.98
C SER A 21 36.05 -12.75 -4.04
N CYS A 22 35.70 -11.51 -4.34
CA CYS A 22 34.48 -10.91 -3.85
C CYS A 22 33.37 -11.37 -4.82
N ILE A 23 32.58 -12.35 -4.40
CA ILE A 23 31.24 -12.56 -4.93
C ILE A 23 30.47 -11.30 -4.52
N GLY A 24 30.61 -10.25 -5.30
CA GLY A 24 29.77 -9.07 -5.21
C GLY A 24 28.40 -9.52 -5.69
N SER A 25 27.50 -9.74 -4.73
CA SER A 25 26.07 -9.69 -5.00
C SER A 25 25.84 -8.42 -5.81
N THR A 26 25.54 -8.58 -7.10
CA THR A 26 25.05 -7.49 -7.92
C THR A 26 23.69 -7.16 -7.34
N GLU A 27 23.64 -6.25 -6.36
CA GLU A 27 22.46 -5.46 -6.12
C GLU A 27 22.16 -4.81 -7.46
N ARG A 28 21.23 -5.43 -8.21
CA ARG A 28 20.55 -4.72 -9.27
C ARG A 28 19.88 -3.56 -8.57
N THR A 29 20.52 -2.40 -8.61
CA THR A 29 19.81 -1.14 -8.48
C THR A 29 18.88 -1.12 -9.68
N ILE A 30 17.67 -1.64 -9.49
CA ILE A 30 16.57 -1.41 -10.40
C ILE A 30 16.33 0.08 -10.28
N THR A 31 16.89 0.87 -11.20
CA THR A 31 16.38 2.20 -11.49
C THR A 31 14.98 2.00 -12.04
N SER A 32 14.01 1.81 -11.14
CA SER A 32 12.61 1.94 -11.47
C SER A 32 12.44 3.38 -11.90
N GLU A 33 11.85 3.59 -13.08
CA GLU A 33 11.42 4.94 -13.43
C GLU A 33 10.54 5.47 -12.30
N PRO A 34 10.73 6.73 -11.86
CA PRO A 34 9.93 7.28 -10.78
C PRO A 34 8.46 7.25 -11.19
N ILE A 35 7.67 6.43 -10.49
CA ILE A 35 6.24 6.32 -10.75
C ILE A 35 5.55 7.58 -10.22
N SER A 36 4.85 8.26 -11.12
CA SER A 36 4.12 9.49 -10.82
C SER A 36 3.05 9.27 -9.73
N GLY A 37 3.00 10.21 -8.78
CA GLY A 37 2.00 10.30 -7.73
C GLY A 37 2.61 10.44 -6.34
N ALA A 38 1.81 10.88 -5.38
CA ALA A 38 2.18 10.97 -3.98
C ALA A 38 2.15 9.57 -3.33
N PRO A 39 3.08 9.26 -2.41
CA PRO A 39 3.00 8.07 -1.58
C PRO A 39 1.83 8.18 -0.58
N PRO A 40 1.51 7.10 0.15
CA PRO A 40 0.55 7.16 1.24
C PRO A 40 0.92 8.20 2.30
N ILE A 41 -0.10 8.79 2.91
CA ILE A 41 0.04 9.61 4.11
C ILE A 41 0.20 8.67 5.31
N VAL A 42 1.23 8.94 6.12
CA VAL A 42 1.49 8.19 7.35
C VAL A 42 0.91 8.96 8.53
N TYR A 43 -0.19 8.47 9.07
CA TYR A 43 -0.75 8.94 10.34
C TYR A 43 -0.20 8.14 11.51
N HIS A 44 -0.16 8.75 12.69
CA HIS A 44 0.33 8.09 13.88
C HIS A 44 -0.72 7.11 14.39
N ALA A 45 -0.34 5.82 14.46
CA ALA A 45 -1.15 4.82 15.13
C ALA A 45 -1.01 5.00 16.64
N ILE A 46 -2.14 5.10 17.33
CA ILE A 46 -2.22 5.21 18.78
C ILE A 46 -2.87 3.97 19.37
N GLU A 47 -2.55 3.71 20.63
CA GLU A 47 -3.27 2.71 21.43
C GLU A 47 -4.70 3.18 21.70
N ASP A 48 -5.53 2.23 22.15
CA ASP A 48 -6.93 2.45 22.48
C ASP A 48 -7.12 3.72 23.32
N ASN A 49 -7.86 4.67 22.77
CA ASN A 49 -8.02 6.01 23.29
C ASN A 49 -9.49 6.31 23.63
N ILE A 50 -10.41 5.37 23.40
CA ILE A 50 -11.82 5.52 23.75
C ILE A 50 -12.23 4.45 24.75
N GLN A 51 -13.16 4.76 25.65
CA GLN A 51 -13.77 3.73 26.46
C GLN A 51 -14.91 3.07 25.67
N HIS A 52 -14.93 1.74 25.63
CA HIS A 52 -15.95 0.96 24.96
C HIS A 52 -16.20 -0.36 25.70
N ASP A 53 -17.41 -0.89 25.57
CA ASP A 53 -17.81 -2.17 26.18
C ASP A 53 -18.14 -3.25 25.13
N THR A 54 -18.22 -2.87 23.86
CA THR A 54 -18.79 -3.70 22.79
C THR A 54 -17.92 -3.79 21.54
N LEU A 55 -16.77 -3.11 21.52
CA LEU A 55 -15.89 -3.06 20.36
C LEU A 55 -14.61 -3.88 20.60
N LEU A 56 -14.13 -4.51 19.54
CA LEU A 56 -12.79 -5.07 19.47
C LEU A 56 -11.98 -4.15 18.55
N ILE A 57 -11.21 -3.26 19.16
CA ILE A 57 -10.38 -2.28 18.45
C ILE A 57 -9.09 -2.96 17.98
N GLN A 58 -8.76 -2.79 16.71
CA GLN A 58 -7.51 -3.30 16.14
C GLN A 58 -6.43 -2.23 16.10
N THR A 59 -6.81 -1.04 15.65
CA THR A 59 -5.89 0.09 15.53
C THR A 59 -6.68 1.39 15.42
N THR A 60 -6.09 2.47 15.91
CA THR A 60 -6.61 3.83 15.79
C THR A 60 -5.53 4.74 15.21
N PHE A 61 -5.91 5.61 14.28
CA PHE A 61 -5.04 6.61 13.67
C PHE A 61 -5.47 8.00 14.11
N ASP A 62 -4.52 8.79 14.62
CA ASP A 62 -4.69 10.24 14.85
C ASP A 62 -4.47 10.98 13.52
N LEU A 63 -5.49 11.69 13.05
CA LEU A 63 -5.41 12.47 11.82
C LEU A 63 -4.71 13.83 12.02
N GLY A 64 -4.45 14.26 13.25
CA GLY A 64 -3.75 15.51 13.58
C GLY A 64 -4.64 16.76 13.62
N ASP A 65 -5.92 16.63 13.25
CA ASP A 65 -6.94 17.68 13.35
C ASP A 65 -7.85 17.51 14.59
N GLY A 66 -7.44 16.65 15.53
CA GLY A 66 -8.24 16.24 16.68
C GLY A 66 -9.38 15.28 16.34
N SER A 67 -9.41 14.72 15.12
CA SER A 67 -10.25 13.58 14.77
C SER A 67 -9.40 12.31 14.58
N PHE A 68 -10.06 11.17 14.70
CA PHE A 68 -9.43 9.86 14.68
C PHE A 68 -10.17 8.95 13.71
N VAL A 69 -9.44 7.99 13.13
CA VAL A 69 -10.01 6.87 12.37
C VAL A 69 -9.62 5.58 13.06
N MET A 70 -10.62 4.81 13.47
CA MET A 70 -10.45 3.56 14.19
C MET A 70 -10.98 2.39 13.39
N VAL A 71 -10.23 1.30 13.41
CA VAL A 71 -10.62 0.00 12.90
C VAL A 71 -11.15 -0.83 14.07
N ALA A 72 -12.42 -1.22 14.02
CA ALA A 72 -13.00 -2.08 15.07
C ALA A 72 -14.10 -3.01 14.53
N SER A 73 -14.30 -4.14 15.20
CA SER A 73 -15.47 -5.00 15.02
C SER A 73 -16.33 -5.01 16.29
N ASN A 74 -17.57 -5.50 16.19
CA ASN A 74 -18.35 -5.79 17.37
C ASN A 74 -17.75 -7.01 18.11
N ILE A 75 -17.92 -7.07 19.43
CA ILE A 75 -17.56 -8.24 20.25
C ILE A 75 -18.47 -9.46 19.97
N ASP A 76 -19.72 -9.22 19.55
CA ASP A 76 -20.61 -10.26 19.05
C ASP A 76 -20.35 -10.48 17.55
N PRO A 77 -19.76 -11.63 17.16
CA PRO A 77 -19.43 -11.91 15.77
C PRO A 77 -20.65 -12.08 14.87
N SER A 78 -21.86 -12.24 15.43
CA SER A 78 -23.10 -12.33 14.67
C SER A 78 -23.71 -10.98 14.32
N PHE A 79 -23.27 -9.90 14.96
CA PHE A 79 -23.85 -8.57 14.80
C PHE A 79 -23.37 -7.91 13.51
N GLU A 80 -22.06 -7.72 13.37
CA GLU A 80 -21.51 -6.94 12.26
C GLU A 80 -20.00 -7.17 12.07
N GLY A 81 -19.57 -7.17 10.81
CA GLY A 81 -18.16 -7.25 10.44
C GLY A 81 -17.36 -6.00 10.83
N ILE A 82 -16.04 -6.08 10.68
CA ILE A 82 -15.11 -4.98 10.98
C ILE A 82 -15.38 -3.73 10.12
N ARG A 83 -15.23 -2.54 10.72
CA ARG A 83 -15.52 -1.23 10.13
C ARG A 83 -14.46 -0.19 10.47
N LEU A 84 -14.50 0.91 9.71
CA LEU A 84 -13.83 2.17 10.04
C LEU A 84 -14.81 3.12 10.72
N TYR A 85 -14.34 3.74 11.79
CA TYR A 85 -15.07 4.69 12.60
C TYR A 85 -14.29 6.00 12.61
N ARG A 86 -14.87 7.08 12.09
CA ARG A 86 -14.32 8.43 12.24
C ARG A 86 -15.01 9.11 13.41
N TYR A 87 -14.24 9.65 14.34
CA TYR A 87 -14.79 10.33 15.51
C TYR A 87 -13.88 11.45 16.03
N ARG A 88 -14.38 12.23 16.97
CA ARG A 88 -13.63 13.27 17.70
C ARG A 88 -14.10 13.31 19.16
N PHE A 89 -13.22 13.69 20.08
CA PHE A 89 -13.62 13.99 21.46
C PHE A 89 -14.31 15.34 21.57
N THR A 90 -15.38 15.37 22.35
CA THR A 90 -16.05 16.60 22.79
C THR A 90 -15.33 17.17 24.02
N ALA A 91 -15.72 18.38 24.44
CA ALA A 91 -15.09 19.08 25.55
C ALA A 91 -15.22 18.37 26.91
N ASP A 92 -16.19 17.47 27.06
CA ASP A 92 -16.42 16.63 28.23
C ASP A 92 -15.72 15.25 28.14
N SER A 93 -14.85 15.07 27.15
CA SER A 93 -14.15 13.82 26.83
C SER A 93 -15.06 12.67 26.37
N SER A 94 -16.33 12.93 26.07
CA SER A 94 -17.17 11.96 25.36
C SER A 94 -16.81 11.93 23.86
N VAL A 95 -17.36 10.94 23.13
CA VAL A 95 -17.05 10.73 21.71
C VAL A 95 -18.19 11.20 20.85
N SER A 96 -17.89 12.08 19.90
CA SER A 96 -18.78 12.42 18.78
C SER A 96 -18.42 11.58 17.56
N MET A 97 -19.31 10.66 17.21
CA MET A 97 -19.19 9.85 16.00
C MET A 97 -19.47 10.71 14.76
N LEU A 98 -18.48 10.82 13.87
CA LEU A 98 -18.56 11.63 12.65
C LEU A 98 -19.00 10.80 11.45
N ALA A 99 -18.44 9.61 11.27
CA ALA A 99 -18.77 8.71 10.17
C ALA A 99 -18.48 7.25 10.52
N ILE A 100 -19.21 6.33 9.88
CA ILE A 100 -19.02 4.88 10.00
C ILE A 100 -18.97 4.31 8.58
N SER A 101 -17.94 3.53 8.24
CA SER A 101 -17.85 2.91 6.92
C SER A 101 -18.87 1.80 6.75
N PRO A 102 -19.22 1.41 5.52
CA PRO A 102 -19.81 0.10 5.27
C PRO A 102 -18.96 -1.02 5.89
N PRO A 103 -19.56 -2.19 6.21
CA PRO A 103 -18.82 -3.31 6.75
C PRO A 103 -17.76 -3.81 5.75
N ALA A 104 -16.69 -4.38 6.30
CA ALA A 104 -15.71 -5.12 5.52
C ALA A 104 -16.32 -6.37 4.89
N TYR A 105 -15.67 -6.85 3.84
CA TYR A 105 -16.02 -8.12 3.21
C TYR A 105 -15.34 -9.27 3.96
N ASP A 106 -16.11 -10.09 4.66
CA ASP A 106 -15.73 -11.38 5.27
C ASP A 106 -14.27 -11.43 5.78
N SER A 107 -13.86 -10.42 6.54
CA SER A 107 -12.50 -10.30 7.01
C SER A 107 -12.47 -10.00 8.48
N TRP A 108 -11.52 -10.64 9.15
CA TRP A 108 -11.25 -10.45 10.57
C TRP A 108 -10.28 -9.30 10.82
N THR A 109 -9.54 -8.84 9.80
CA THR A 109 -8.50 -7.81 9.96
C THR A 109 -8.55 -6.82 8.81
N MET A 110 -8.47 -5.53 9.15
CA MET A 110 -8.45 -4.44 8.19
C MET A 110 -7.27 -3.51 8.47
N LEU A 111 -6.47 -3.24 7.45
CA LEU A 111 -5.32 -2.33 7.55
C LEU A 111 -5.52 -1.16 6.57
N PRO A 112 -6.09 -0.02 7.03
CA PRO A 112 -6.32 1.13 6.17
C PRO A 112 -5.00 1.85 5.84
N THR A 113 -4.93 2.37 4.63
CA THR A 113 -3.83 3.22 4.14
C THR A 113 -4.43 4.48 3.54
N PHE A 114 -3.88 5.65 3.89
CA PHE A 114 -4.48 6.95 3.60
C PHE A 114 -3.79 7.65 2.43
N PHE A 115 -4.54 8.34 1.59
CA PHE A 115 -4.04 9.14 0.47
C PHE A 115 -4.82 10.45 0.36
N GLY A 116 -4.16 11.51 -0.07
CA GLY A 116 -4.75 12.84 -0.20
C GLY A 116 -3.74 13.85 -0.73
N ALA A 117 -4.21 15.07 -0.99
CA ALA A 117 -3.38 16.15 -1.52
C ALA A 117 -2.29 16.60 -0.55
N ASP A 118 -2.61 16.66 0.74
CA ASP A 118 -1.68 16.89 1.82
C ASP A 118 -2.17 16.22 3.11
N SER A 119 -1.28 16.04 4.08
CA SER A 119 -1.56 15.35 5.35
C SER A 119 -2.28 16.20 6.38
N MET A 120 -2.52 17.49 6.10
CA MET A 120 -3.20 18.41 7.02
C MET A 120 -4.69 18.52 6.68
N ARG A 121 -5.08 18.18 5.45
CA ARG A 121 -6.45 18.13 4.96
C ARG A 121 -7.05 16.75 5.19
N THR A 122 -7.61 16.59 6.37
CA THR A 122 -8.18 15.37 6.92
C THR A 122 -9.68 15.24 6.68
N ASP A 123 -10.30 16.29 6.13
CA ASP A 123 -11.72 16.35 5.79
C ASP A 123 -12.03 15.42 4.61
N ALA A 124 -11.12 15.33 3.64
CA ALA A 124 -11.27 14.68 2.35
C ALA A 124 -10.08 13.75 2.05
N LEU A 125 -10.20 12.45 2.34
CA LEU A 125 -9.13 11.45 2.14
C LEU A 125 -9.63 10.22 1.38
N TRP A 126 -8.75 9.66 0.57
CA TRP A 126 -8.89 8.30 0.04
C TRP A 126 -8.34 7.30 1.06
N LEU A 127 -9.04 6.21 1.29
CA LEU A 127 -8.61 5.11 2.13
C LEU A 127 -8.63 3.81 1.34
N LEU A 128 -7.52 3.08 1.38
CA LEU A 128 -7.45 1.70 0.93
C LEU A 128 -7.44 0.80 2.16
N ALA A 129 -8.55 0.12 2.39
CA ALA A 129 -8.70 -0.87 3.45
C ALA A 129 -8.23 -2.24 2.93
N ASN A 130 -6.99 -2.62 3.26
CA ASN A 130 -6.48 -3.95 2.98
C ASN A 130 -7.18 -4.98 3.87
N PHE A 131 -7.72 -6.04 3.27
CA PHE A 131 -8.25 -7.17 4.00
C PHE A 131 -7.26 -8.33 4.05
N GLY A 132 -7.18 -8.98 5.22
CA GLY A 132 -6.32 -10.13 5.47
C GLY A 132 -5.04 -9.78 6.23
N GLU A 133 -4.59 -10.73 7.05
CA GLU A 133 -3.38 -10.59 7.87
C GLU A 133 -2.13 -11.04 7.10
N ARG A 134 -1.91 -12.36 7.04
CA ARG A 134 -0.72 -12.96 6.44
C ARG A 134 -0.79 -12.94 4.91
N GLU A 135 -2.00 -13.09 4.38
CA GLU A 135 -2.32 -13.07 2.96
C GLU A 135 -3.38 -11.98 2.72
N SER A 136 -3.03 -10.98 1.91
CA SER A 136 -3.97 -9.98 1.44
C SER A 136 -5.00 -10.63 0.52
N TRP A 137 -6.24 -10.18 0.59
CA TRP A 137 -7.33 -10.56 -0.31
C TRP A 137 -7.76 -9.40 -1.23
N GLY A 138 -6.99 -8.30 -1.26
CA GLY A 138 -7.31 -7.09 -2.02
C GLY A 138 -7.56 -5.87 -1.14
N GLN A 139 -7.99 -4.78 -1.77
CA GLN A 139 -8.13 -3.47 -1.15
C GLN A 139 -9.53 -2.90 -1.39
N LYS A 140 -10.29 -2.61 -0.34
CA LYS A 140 -11.53 -1.83 -0.48
C LYS A 140 -11.19 -0.35 -0.59
N LEU A 141 -11.66 0.30 -1.64
CA LEU A 141 -11.44 1.72 -1.86
C LEU A 141 -12.60 2.54 -1.28
N LEU A 142 -12.27 3.42 -0.35
CA LEU A 142 -13.22 4.33 0.28
C LEU A 142 -12.80 5.78 0.04
N TRP A 143 -13.77 6.65 -0.17
CA TRP A 143 -13.61 8.09 -0.08
C TRP A 143 -14.21 8.57 1.23
N MET A 144 -13.46 9.33 2.03
CA MET A 144 -13.92 9.92 3.27
C MET A 144 -14.02 11.42 3.10
N ASP A 145 -15.26 11.93 3.01
CA ASP A 145 -15.59 13.36 2.97
C ASP A 145 -16.90 13.59 3.73
N GLY A 146 -16.78 13.90 5.02
CA GLY A 146 -17.89 13.93 5.98
C GLY A 146 -18.52 12.56 6.28
N ALA A 147 -18.59 11.67 5.30
CA ALA A 147 -19.01 10.27 5.39
C ALA A 147 -18.05 9.38 4.59
N PHE A 148 -18.15 8.06 4.79
CA PHE A 148 -17.43 7.09 3.96
C PHE A 148 -18.29 6.68 2.75
N THR A 149 -17.75 6.86 1.55
CA THR A 149 -18.33 6.41 0.29
C THR A 149 -17.52 5.23 -0.23
N ASP A 150 -18.19 4.12 -0.53
CA ASP A 150 -17.58 2.93 -1.12
C ASP A 150 -17.44 3.12 -2.63
N HIS A 151 -16.22 2.99 -3.14
CA HIS A 151 -15.93 3.08 -4.57
C HIS A 151 -15.67 1.71 -5.21
N GLY A 152 -15.72 0.64 -4.43
CA GLY A 152 -15.53 -0.73 -4.90
C GLY A 152 -14.24 -1.35 -4.41
N PHE A 153 -13.84 -2.42 -5.08
CA PHE A 153 -12.75 -3.27 -4.66
C PHE A 153 -11.62 -3.28 -5.70
N MET A 154 -10.37 -3.19 -5.22
CA MET A 154 -9.19 -3.41 -6.03
C MET A 154 -8.64 -4.80 -5.74
N ASP A 155 -8.79 -5.68 -6.72
CA ASP A 155 -8.31 -7.05 -6.70
C ASP A 155 -6.81 -7.10 -7.02
N VAL A 156 -6.01 -6.56 -6.10
CA VAL A 156 -4.56 -6.44 -6.26
C VAL A 156 -3.80 -6.59 -4.93
N ALA A 157 -2.67 -7.27 -4.99
CA ALA A 157 -1.74 -7.46 -3.88
C ALA A 157 -0.28 -7.40 -4.32
N LEU A 158 0.62 -7.29 -3.35
CA LEU A 158 2.07 -7.35 -3.56
C LEU A 158 2.51 -8.82 -3.57
N PRO A 159 3.05 -9.33 -4.69
CA PRO A 159 3.58 -10.68 -4.77
C PRO A 159 4.95 -10.73 -4.07
N GLU A 160 5.02 -11.37 -2.90
CA GLU A 160 6.27 -11.56 -2.17
C GLU A 160 6.68 -13.04 -2.21
N ARG A 161 7.92 -13.32 -2.62
CA ARG A 161 8.48 -14.67 -2.53
C ARG A 161 9.20 -14.85 -1.21
N VAL A 162 8.67 -15.72 -0.35
CA VAL A 162 9.21 -16.01 0.98
C VAL A 162 9.69 -17.45 1.03
N ARG A 163 10.87 -17.70 1.60
CA ARG A 163 11.36 -19.06 1.86
C ARG A 163 10.84 -19.52 3.22
N GLU A 164 10.10 -20.61 3.23
CA GLU A 164 9.58 -21.28 4.44
C GLU A 164 9.89 -22.76 4.34
N ASP A 165 10.53 -23.33 5.37
CA ASP A 165 10.83 -24.77 5.46
C ASP A 165 11.38 -25.36 4.14
N ASP A 166 12.43 -24.70 3.61
CA ASP A 166 13.10 -25.00 2.33
C ASP A 166 12.27 -24.88 1.04
N THR A 167 11.01 -24.43 1.14
CA THR A 167 10.13 -24.16 0.00
C THR A 167 10.03 -22.67 -0.26
N LEU A 168 10.17 -22.25 -1.53
CA LEU A 168 9.87 -20.88 -1.94
C LEU A 168 8.37 -20.76 -2.20
N ARG A 169 7.67 -19.97 -1.40
CA ARG A 169 6.23 -19.72 -1.53
C ARG A 169 5.99 -18.30 -2.02
N LEU A 170 4.95 -18.15 -2.83
CA LEU A 170 4.42 -16.84 -3.21
C LEU A 170 3.35 -16.46 -2.19
N LYS A 171 3.55 -15.33 -1.52
CA LYS A 171 2.60 -14.72 -0.60
C LYS A 171 2.01 -13.45 -1.20
N ARG A 172 0.75 -13.19 -0.89
CA ARG A 172 0.06 -11.97 -1.29
C ARG A 172 0.10 -11.00 -0.11
N ARG A 173 0.75 -9.85 -0.27
CA ARG A 173 0.91 -8.86 0.81
C ARG A 173 0.13 -7.59 0.51
N ASN A 174 -0.04 -6.76 1.54
CA ASN A 174 -0.62 -5.44 1.38
C ASN A 174 0.20 -4.62 0.38
N ILE A 175 -0.43 -4.20 -0.71
CA ILE A 175 0.19 -3.39 -1.77
C ILE A 175 0.08 -1.90 -1.51
N ALA A 176 -0.85 -1.46 -0.65
CA ALA A 176 -1.15 -0.06 -0.42
C ALA A 176 0.08 0.80 -0.03
N PRO A 177 1.06 0.33 0.77
CA PRO A 177 2.29 1.09 1.05
C PRO A 177 3.10 1.46 -0.21
N LEU A 178 3.00 0.64 -1.26
CA LEU A 178 3.69 0.85 -2.53
C LEU A 178 2.82 1.59 -3.55
N MET A 179 1.60 1.99 -3.21
CA MET A 179 0.74 2.70 -4.14
C MET A 179 1.12 4.18 -4.26
N ARG A 180 0.79 4.76 -5.41
CA ARG A 180 0.97 6.18 -5.73
C ARG A 180 -0.35 6.75 -6.17
N TRP A 181 -0.79 7.76 -5.43
CA TRP A 181 -2.02 8.49 -5.69
C TRP A 181 -1.73 9.76 -6.49
N SER A 182 -2.57 10.09 -7.44
CA SER A 182 -2.53 11.39 -8.11
C SER A 182 -3.90 11.74 -8.64
N GLU A 183 -4.19 13.02 -8.74
CA GLU A 183 -5.41 13.52 -9.36
C GLU A 183 -5.06 14.26 -10.65
N ARG A 184 -5.86 14.05 -11.69
CA ARG A 184 -5.76 14.81 -12.95
C ARG A 184 -7.18 15.13 -13.40
N ASN A 185 -7.52 16.41 -13.41
CA ASN A 185 -8.89 16.89 -13.62
C ASN A 185 -9.84 16.25 -12.58
N ASP A 186 -10.87 15.55 -13.03
CA ASP A 186 -11.86 14.84 -12.22
C ASP A 186 -11.52 13.36 -12.00
N THR A 187 -10.34 12.91 -12.43
CA THR A 187 -9.94 11.50 -12.34
C THR A 187 -8.85 11.31 -11.29
N THR A 188 -9.15 10.47 -10.30
CA THR A 188 -8.15 9.96 -9.36
C THR A 188 -7.47 8.74 -9.95
N PHE A 189 -6.13 8.68 -9.85
CA PHE A 189 -5.31 7.57 -10.31
C PHE A 189 -4.58 6.91 -9.14
N PHE A 190 -4.55 5.58 -9.16
CA PHE A 190 -3.78 4.75 -8.25
C PHE A 190 -2.81 3.87 -9.05
N ARG A 191 -1.52 4.09 -8.87
CA ARG A 191 -0.42 3.36 -9.52
C ARG A 191 0.42 2.60 -8.50
N PHE A 192 1.30 1.72 -8.93
CA PHE A 192 2.06 0.82 -8.04
C PHE A 192 3.56 0.99 -8.21
N ALA A 193 4.23 1.57 -7.20
CA ALA A 193 5.68 1.78 -7.15
C ALA A 193 6.47 0.49 -6.81
N CYS A 194 6.28 -0.55 -7.60
CA CYS A 194 6.97 -1.83 -7.52
C CYS A 194 7.20 -2.41 -8.92
N ASP A 195 7.87 -3.56 -9.03
CA ASP A 195 8.12 -4.21 -10.33
C ASP A 195 6.88 -4.95 -10.86
N SER A 196 6.17 -5.62 -9.96
CA SER A 196 5.03 -6.45 -10.28
C SER A 196 3.97 -6.44 -9.18
N VAL A 197 2.77 -6.80 -9.58
CA VAL A 197 1.61 -6.98 -8.70
C VAL A 197 1.00 -8.35 -8.95
N TYR A 198 0.30 -8.87 -7.95
CA TYR A 198 -0.58 -10.02 -8.07
C TYR A 198 -1.98 -9.48 -8.33
N LEU A 199 -2.56 -9.82 -9.48
CA LEU A 199 -3.93 -9.47 -9.83
C LEU A 199 -4.81 -10.71 -9.63
N TYR A 200 -5.87 -10.58 -8.84
CA TYR A 200 -6.85 -11.66 -8.66
C TYR A 200 -7.82 -11.66 -9.84
N ASP A 201 -8.32 -12.82 -10.23
CA ASP A 201 -9.42 -12.91 -11.20
C ASP A 201 -10.75 -12.56 -10.52
N ASP A 202 -11.33 -11.43 -10.90
CA ASP A 202 -12.46 -10.80 -10.24
C ASP A 202 -13.76 -10.89 -11.07
N GLN A 203 -14.17 -12.13 -11.40
CA GLN A 203 -15.51 -12.51 -11.91
C GLN A 203 -15.67 -12.70 -13.43
N ASN A 204 -14.59 -12.67 -14.22
CA ASN A 204 -14.65 -13.00 -15.66
C ASN A 204 -13.97 -14.35 -16.02
N GLY A 205 -13.58 -15.16 -15.04
CA GLY A 205 -13.03 -16.50 -15.26
C GLY A 205 -11.61 -16.51 -15.84
N GLY A 206 -10.86 -15.43 -15.64
CA GLY A 206 -9.44 -15.35 -15.89
C GLY A 206 -8.59 -16.11 -14.88
N TYR A 207 -7.27 -15.95 -14.98
CA TYR A 207 -6.31 -16.56 -14.08
C TYR A 207 -5.67 -15.51 -13.17
N ASP A 208 -5.62 -15.81 -11.88
CA ASP A 208 -4.70 -15.20 -10.93
C ASP A 208 -3.29 -15.13 -11.52
N ARG A 209 -2.73 -13.92 -11.60
CA ARG A 209 -1.46 -13.73 -12.30
C ARG A 209 -0.61 -12.62 -11.69
N VAL A 210 0.71 -12.82 -11.82
CA VAL A 210 1.69 -11.78 -11.55
C VAL A 210 1.96 -11.02 -12.84
N VAL A 211 1.67 -9.72 -12.86
CA VAL A 211 1.87 -8.84 -14.02
C VAL A 211 2.81 -7.68 -13.68
N PRO A 212 3.53 -7.10 -14.66
CA PRO A 212 4.34 -5.92 -14.41
C PRO A 212 3.48 -4.76 -13.88
N ALA A 213 3.89 -4.13 -12.80
CA ALA A 213 3.12 -3.07 -12.15
C ALA A 213 2.82 -1.89 -13.09
N ARG A 214 3.77 -1.58 -13.99
CA ARG A 214 3.64 -0.50 -14.98
C ARG A 214 2.53 -0.71 -16.01
N THR A 215 2.06 -1.95 -16.23
CA THR A 215 1.00 -2.23 -17.20
C THR A 215 -0.38 -2.05 -16.60
N ILE A 216 -0.49 -1.88 -15.28
CA ILE A 216 -1.77 -1.71 -14.60
C ILE A 216 -1.87 -0.42 -13.80
N HIS A 217 -3.08 0.09 -13.68
CA HIS A 217 -3.43 1.14 -12.71
C HIS A 217 -4.93 1.14 -12.50
N TYR A 218 -5.38 1.72 -11.39
CA TYR A 218 -6.79 1.97 -11.16
C TYR A 218 -7.11 3.44 -11.33
N THR A 219 -8.32 3.73 -11.81
CA THR A 219 -8.86 5.09 -11.87
C THR A 219 -10.21 5.15 -11.20
N VAL A 220 -10.50 6.28 -10.55
CA VAL A 220 -11.87 6.64 -10.17
C VAL A 220 -12.24 7.92 -10.91
N HIS A 221 -13.33 7.86 -11.67
CA HIS A 221 -13.89 9.01 -12.38
C HIS A 221 -15.40 9.10 -12.09
N PRO A 222 -15.98 10.30 -11.91
CA PRO A 222 -17.38 10.47 -11.54
C PRO A 222 -18.39 9.73 -12.43
N GLY A 223 -18.11 9.67 -13.74
CA GLY A 223 -19.01 9.04 -14.71
C GLY A 223 -18.89 7.51 -14.82
N SER A 224 -17.78 6.91 -14.39
CA SER A 224 -17.51 5.47 -14.57
C SER A 224 -17.25 4.71 -13.28
N GLY A 225 -17.10 5.41 -12.15
CA GLY A 225 -16.67 4.80 -10.89
C GLY A 225 -15.23 4.31 -10.96
N LEU A 226 -14.92 3.30 -10.13
CA LEU A 226 -13.63 2.62 -10.12
C LEU A 226 -13.49 1.72 -11.36
N VAL A 227 -12.33 1.80 -12.02
CA VAL A 227 -11.98 1.02 -13.21
C VAL A 227 -10.54 0.55 -13.10
N LEU A 228 -10.29 -0.73 -13.41
CA LEU A 228 -8.95 -1.28 -13.61
C LEU A 228 -8.53 -1.03 -15.06
N TRP A 229 -7.34 -0.50 -15.28
CA TRP A 229 -6.72 -0.42 -16.59
C TRP A 229 -5.58 -1.41 -16.68
N MET A 230 -5.55 -2.20 -17.75
CA MET A 230 -4.50 -3.16 -18.03
C MET A 230 -4.08 -3.06 -19.49
N ASP A 231 -2.80 -2.77 -19.72
CA ASP A 231 -2.25 -2.53 -21.05
C ASP A 231 -3.06 -1.49 -21.86
N GLY A 232 -3.61 -0.49 -21.15
CA GLY A 232 -4.44 0.58 -21.73
C GLY A 232 -5.90 0.18 -22.01
N VAL A 233 -6.31 -1.03 -21.66
CA VAL A 233 -7.70 -1.51 -21.80
C VAL A 233 -8.43 -1.40 -20.46
N PRO A 234 -9.64 -0.83 -20.40
CA PRO A 234 -10.43 -0.77 -19.18
C PRO A 234 -11.12 -2.11 -18.90
N HIS A 235 -11.11 -2.50 -17.62
CA HIS A 235 -11.77 -3.66 -17.06
C HIS A 235 -12.70 -3.19 -15.94
N ALA A 236 -13.92 -3.72 -15.93
CA ALA A 236 -14.86 -3.50 -14.84
C ALA A 236 -14.31 -4.17 -13.57
N VAL A 237 -14.56 -3.53 -12.43
CA VAL A 237 -14.24 -4.06 -11.10
C VAL A 237 -15.53 -4.37 -10.36
N LYS A 238 -15.42 -5.16 -9.29
CA LYS A 238 -16.52 -5.39 -8.36
C LYS A 238 -17.04 -4.07 -7.79
N GLN A 239 -18.30 -3.78 -8.12
CA GLN A 239 -19.00 -2.61 -7.60
C GLN A 239 -19.39 -2.81 -6.13
N PRO A 240 -19.57 -1.72 -5.37
CA PRO A 240 -20.18 -1.78 -4.05
C PRO A 240 -21.53 -2.52 -4.09
N ALA A 241 -21.82 -3.31 -3.04
CA ALA A 241 -23.09 -4.01 -2.88
C ALA A 241 -24.19 -3.10 -2.33
#